data_AF-L0J3A2-F1
#
_entry.id   AF-L0J3A2-F1
#
_cell.length_a   1.000
_cell.length_b   1.000
_cell.length_c   1.000
_cell.angle_alpha   90.00
_cell.angle_beta   90.00
_cell.angle_gamma   90.00
#
_symmetry.space_group_name_H-M   'P 1'
#
loop_
_entity.id
_entity.type
_entity.pdbx_description
1 polymer ?
#
loop_
_entity_poly.entity_id
_entity_poly.type
_entity_poly.pdbx_seq_one_letter_code
_entity_poly.pdbx_strand_id
1 'polypeptide(L)'
;MTDTAETTEDTPPQEKPAKKPWWERHYTFTGTAVGLVFIWLSLTPSLLPRGPLFQGIVSGAAGAIGYAIGVFAVWLVRYMRSKDTSPPAPRQAWLGLLVIGVIGQILMIIYFHIWQDDVRDLNGVPRLGFWDHPLTAVLSIVVLFALVEIGQLIGRFVRFLVRKGDRFVPPRISAVIVVGLLLALTIALLNGVVARFAMSTINKTFSAVNDETDPDFPAPTSRLRSGGPESLASWESLGHQGRVFVSAGPTVDELTTFNGAPAIEPIRAYAGLHSADGIKATAKLAAEELRREGGLDRAVVAVATTTGTGWINEAEASALEYMYNGNTAIVSMQYSFLPSWLSFLVDKENARQAGQALFEAVDALVRELPEGKRPKLVVFGESLGSFGGEAPFLALNNLIARTDGALFSGPTFNNTIWEDLTRNRDKDSPMWLPIYDKGDNVRFAARSENLGRPADPWGHPRVVYLQHASDPIAWWNVDLLFSKPDWLKEPRGYDLSPRMEWIPIVTFLQVSADMAVAVDVPDGHGHVYVRDVANAWAAILQPPGWTPEKTEKLRPLLSNDENA
;
A
#
# COMPACT_ATOMS: atom_id res chain seq x y z
N MET A 1 -2.60 94.85 -14.92
CA MET A 1 -1.49 94.88 -13.97
C MET A 1 -2.13 94.69 -12.60
N THR A 2 -2.20 93.43 -12.15
CA THR A 2 -1.28 92.76 -11.19
C THR A 2 -1.81 92.99 -9.77
N ASP A 3 -1.91 92.04 -8.85
CA ASP A 3 -1.58 90.61 -8.79
C ASP A 3 -2.47 90.04 -7.66
N THR A 4 -3.11 88.90 -7.88
CA THR A 4 -3.74 88.14 -6.78
C THR A 4 -2.76 87.03 -6.41
N ALA A 5 -2.08 87.19 -5.27
CA ALA A 5 -1.16 86.20 -4.75
C ALA A 5 -1.92 84.95 -4.30
N GLU A 6 -1.72 83.83 -5.00
CA GLU A 6 -2.08 82.49 -4.55
C GLU A 6 -1.16 82.09 -3.37
N THR A 7 -1.75 81.87 -2.20
CA THR A 7 -1.13 81.16 -1.10
C THR A 7 -1.09 79.67 -1.42
N THR A 8 0.08 79.15 -1.75
CA THR A 8 0.36 77.71 -1.81
C THR A 8 0.41 77.13 -0.38
N GLU A 9 -0.57 76.31 -0.02
CA GLU A 9 -0.50 75.43 1.15
C GLU A 9 0.53 74.33 0.89
N ASP A 10 1.67 74.41 1.58
CA ASP A 10 2.65 73.33 1.68
C ASP A 10 2.02 72.13 2.41
N THR A 11 1.65 71.12 1.63
CA THR A 11 1.22 69.82 2.17
C THR A 11 2.45 69.08 2.70
N PRO A 12 2.49 68.63 3.98
CA PRO A 12 3.64 67.93 4.51
C PRO A 12 3.87 66.60 3.77
N PRO A 13 5.13 66.15 3.59
CA PRO A 13 5.42 64.92 2.87
C PRO A 13 4.70 63.73 3.51
N GLN A 14 3.82 63.06 2.76
CA GLN A 14 3.28 61.76 3.17
C GLN A 14 4.45 60.79 3.38
N GLU A 15 4.68 60.39 4.63
CA GLU A 15 5.58 59.27 4.95
C GLU A 15 5.12 58.05 4.16
N LYS A 16 5.94 57.62 3.19
CA LYS A 16 5.73 56.36 2.48
C LYS A 16 5.72 55.25 3.55
N PRO A 17 4.63 54.47 3.69
CA PRO A 17 4.59 53.42 4.69
C PRO A 17 5.77 52.47 4.45
N ALA A 18 6.59 52.26 5.48
CA ALA A 18 7.75 51.38 5.44
C ALA A 18 7.34 50.05 4.78
N LYS A 19 8.03 49.66 3.70
CA LYS A 19 7.72 48.43 2.97
C LYS A 19 7.94 47.26 3.94
N LYS A 20 6.83 46.74 4.50
CA LYS A 20 6.84 45.51 5.31
C LYS A 20 7.66 44.42 4.60
N PRO A 21 8.53 43.68 5.31
CA PRO A 21 9.30 42.58 4.76
C PRO A 21 8.41 41.64 3.92
N TRP A 22 8.95 41.08 2.84
CA TRP A 22 8.18 40.28 1.89
C TRP A 22 7.48 39.06 2.53
N TRP A 23 8.04 38.51 3.61
CA TRP A 23 7.48 37.39 4.37
C TRP A 23 6.28 37.78 5.26
N GLU A 24 6.22 39.02 5.77
CA GLU A 24 5.05 39.54 6.51
C GLU A 24 3.83 39.80 5.60
N ARG A 25 4.02 39.84 4.28
CA ARG A 25 2.95 40.18 3.32
C ARG A 25 2.11 38.98 2.87
N HIS A 26 2.56 37.75 3.08
CA HIS A 26 1.96 36.57 2.45
C HIS A 26 1.36 35.54 3.41
N TYR A 27 1.82 35.48 4.67
CA TYR A 27 1.37 34.45 5.62
C TYR A 27 0.44 34.99 6.71
N THR A 28 -0.63 34.26 6.98
CA THR A 28 -1.59 34.62 8.03
C THR A 28 -1.15 34.06 9.38
N PHE A 29 -1.29 34.83 10.46
CA PHE A 29 -0.92 34.38 11.82
C PHE A 29 -1.55 33.03 12.19
N THR A 30 -2.87 32.90 12.02
CA THR A 30 -3.60 31.66 12.33
C THR A 30 -3.15 30.51 11.43
N GLY A 31 -2.94 30.75 10.13
CA GLY A 31 -2.36 29.76 9.24
C GLY A 31 -0.99 29.29 9.72
N THR A 32 -0.07 30.21 10.03
CA THR A 32 1.27 29.87 10.51
C THR A 32 1.23 29.09 11.83
N ALA A 33 0.38 29.51 12.77
CA ALA A 33 0.25 28.83 14.06
C ALA A 33 -0.29 27.40 13.91
N VAL A 34 -1.36 27.20 13.13
CA VAL A 34 -1.94 25.86 12.91
C VAL A 34 -0.99 24.99 12.07
N GLY A 35 -0.33 25.55 11.06
CA GLY A 35 0.68 24.85 10.28
C GLY A 35 1.84 24.34 11.14
N LEU A 36 2.32 25.16 12.08
CA LEU A 36 3.37 24.75 13.00
C LEU A 36 2.94 23.60 13.92
N VAL A 37 1.71 23.63 14.44
CA VAL A 37 1.15 22.52 15.23
C VAL A 37 1.11 21.23 14.40
N PHE A 38 0.69 21.30 13.13
CA PHE A 38 0.66 20.13 12.26
C PHE A 38 2.06 19.57 11.95
N ILE A 39 3.09 20.42 11.85
CA ILE A 39 4.49 19.97 11.74
C ILE A 39 4.92 19.23 13.01
N TRP A 40 4.50 19.66 14.19
CA TRP A 40 4.79 18.92 15.41
C TRP A 40 4.06 17.60 15.47
N LEU A 41 2.78 17.59 15.09
CA LEU A 41 1.98 16.36 15.03
C LEU A 41 2.54 15.36 14.02
N SER A 42 3.13 15.79 12.90
CA SER A 42 3.72 14.87 11.92
C SER A 42 4.98 14.16 12.40
N LEU A 43 5.64 14.70 13.45
CA LEU A 43 6.84 14.13 14.06
C LEU A 43 6.52 13.05 15.10
N THR A 44 5.24 12.75 15.37
CA THR A 44 4.86 11.62 16.23
C THR A 44 5.19 10.27 15.57
N PRO A 45 5.29 9.18 16.36
CA PRO A 45 5.45 7.82 15.82
C PRO A 45 4.35 7.44 14.83
N SER A 46 4.71 6.58 13.88
CA SER A 46 3.81 5.95 12.90
C SER A 46 4.01 4.42 12.93
N LEU A 47 3.44 3.69 11.96
CA LEU A 47 3.58 2.24 11.85
C LEU A 47 5.04 1.83 11.64
N LEU A 48 5.72 2.47 10.69
CA LEU A 48 7.09 2.13 10.29
C LEU A 48 8.07 3.29 10.47
N PRO A 49 9.36 3.01 10.69
CA PRO A 49 10.39 4.04 10.70
C PRO A 49 10.60 4.59 9.28
N ARG A 50 10.71 5.92 9.17
CA ARG A 50 10.87 6.60 7.87
C ARG A 50 12.24 7.25 7.74
N GLY A 51 12.85 7.14 6.57
CA GLY A 51 14.01 7.94 6.19
C GLY A 51 13.70 9.45 6.08
N PRO A 52 14.74 10.28 5.93
CA PRO A 52 14.60 11.74 5.92
C PRO A 52 13.73 12.28 4.78
N LEU A 53 13.72 11.59 3.63
CA LEU A 53 12.89 11.97 2.48
C LEU A 53 11.40 11.91 2.80
N PHE A 54 10.91 10.74 3.19
CA PHE A 54 9.48 10.53 3.46
C PHE A 54 9.03 11.31 4.70
N GLN A 55 9.83 11.38 5.76
CA GLN A 55 9.50 12.22 6.92
C GLN A 55 9.45 13.71 6.53
N GLY A 56 10.36 14.14 5.65
CA GLY A 56 10.39 15.47 5.06
C GLY A 56 9.07 15.82 4.38
N ILE A 57 8.63 14.94 3.47
CA ILE A 57 7.37 15.06 2.71
C ILE A 57 6.17 15.11 3.65
N VAL A 58 6.05 14.17 4.59
CA VAL A 58 4.91 14.11 5.53
C VAL A 58 4.81 15.39 6.35
N SER A 59 5.93 15.88 6.89
CA SER A 59 5.92 17.06 7.75
C SER A 59 5.64 18.34 6.96
N GLY A 60 6.18 18.45 5.74
CA GLY A 60 5.88 19.56 4.85
C GLY A 60 4.40 19.59 4.42
N ALA A 61 3.85 18.43 4.05
CA ALA A 61 2.45 18.28 3.66
C ALA A 61 1.50 18.54 4.84
N ALA A 62 1.77 17.99 6.02
CA ALA A 62 1.00 18.24 7.23
C ALA A 62 1.00 19.74 7.57
N GLY A 63 2.17 20.38 7.55
CA GLY A 63 2.27 21.82 7.79
C GLY A 63 1.49 22.66 6.78
N ALA A 64 1.50 22.27 5.50
CA ALA A 64 0.76 22.97 4.44
C ALA A 64 -0.76 22.83 4.62
N ILE A 65 -1.22 21.64 5.00
CA ILE A 65 -2.63 21.37 5.31
C ILE A 65 -3.06 22.13 6.57
N GLY A 66 -2.26 22.10 7.63
CA GLY A 66 -2.50 22.89 8.84
C GLY A 66 -2.58 24.38 8.54
N TYR A 67 -1.68 24.90 7.69
CA TYR A 67 -1.73 26.27 7.22
C TYR A 67 -3.02 26.59 6.47
N ALA A 68 -3.43 25.72 5.55
CA ALA A 68 -4.67 25.87 4.78
C ALA A 68 -5.91 25.86 5.70
N ILE A 69 -5.95 24.97 6.70
CA ILE A 69 -7.02 24.91 7.71
C ILE A 69 -7.06 26.22 8.50
N GLY A 70 -5.92 26.75 8.96
CA GLY A 70 -5.86 28.01 9.69
C GLY A 70 -6.33 29.20 8.85
N VAL A 71 -5.95 29.26 7.57
CA VAL A 71 -6.45 30.27 6.61
C VAL A 71 -7.96 30.12 6.39
N PHE A 72 -8.45 28.89 6.21
CA PHE A 72 -9.86 28.60 6.03
C PHE A 72 -10.70 28.98 7.25
N ALA A 73 -10.22 28.71 8.47
CA ALA A 73 -10.88 29.11 9.70
C ALA A 73 -11.04 30.64 9.79
N VAL A 74 -10.00 31.40 9.44
CA VAL A 74 -10.08 32.88 9.39
C VAL A 74 -11.08 33.32 8.33
N TRP A 75 -11.07 32.71 7.15
CA TRP A 75 -12.05 32.99 6.10
C TRP A 75 -13.48 32.68 6.53
N LEU A 76 -13.72 31.55 7.18
CA LEU A 76 -15.03 31.11 7.66
C LEU A 76 -15.58 32.08 8.71
N VAL A 77 -14.76 32.49 9.67
CA VAL A 77 -15.15 33.49 10.69
C VAL A 77 -15.48 34.84 10.04
N ARG A 78 -14.70 35.28 9.04
CA ARG A 78 -15.00 36.49 8.26
C ARG A 78 -16.33 36.38 7.54
N TYR A 79 -16.57 35.25 6.89
CA TYR A 79 -17.79 34.94 6.15
C TYR A 79 -19.01 34.98 7.08
N MET A 80 -18.98 34.26 8.21
CA MET A 80 -20.06 34.24 9.20
C MET A 80 -20.33 35.62 9.81
N ARG A 81 -19.31 36.47 9.97
CA ARG A 81 -19.44 37.83 10.50
C ARG A 81 -19.73 38.89 9.44
N SER A 82 -19.86 38.51 8.16
CA SER A 82 -20.00 39.44 7.03
C SER A 82 -18.93 40.55 7.03
N LYS A 83 -17.69 40.20 7.37
CA LYS A 83 -16.55 41.13 7.38
C LYS A 83 -15.59 40.81 6.24
N ASP A 84 -15.20 41.83 5.47
CA ASP A 84 -14.28 41.66 4.35
C ASP A 84 -12.81 41.52 4.79
N THR A 85 -12.46 42.03 5.97
CA THR A 85 -11.09 42.00 6.51
C THR A 85 -11.08 41.67 8.00
N SER A 86 -9.92 41.19 8.49
CA SER A 86 -9.65 41.07 9.93
C SER A 86 -8.44 41.92 10.28
N PRO A 87 -8.39 42.50 11.49
CA PRO A 87 -7.21 43.22 11.95
C PRO A 87 -5.98 42.30 11.93
N PRO A 88 -4.80 42.81 11.56
CA PRO A 88 -3.57 42.02 11.62
C PRO A 88 -3.26 41.66 13.07
N ALA A 89 -2.65 40.49 13.30
CA ALA A 89 -2.19 40.10 14.62
C ALA A 89 -1.15 41.12 15.15
N PRO A 90 -1.21 41.50 16.44
CA PRO A 90 -0.24 42.43 17.02
C PRO A 90 1.17 41.83 17.02
N ARG A 91 2.21 42.68 17.03
CA ARG A 91 3.62 42.24 17.06
C ARG A 91 3.93 41.29 18.23
N GLN A 92 3.32 41.52 19.39
CA GLN A 92 3.47 40.66 20.56
C GLN A 92 2.97 39.23 20.32
N ALA A 93 1.92 39.04 19.52
CA ALA A 93 1.42 37.72 19.15
C ALA A 93 2.42 36.98 18.26
N TRP A 94 3.02 37.68 17.28
CA TRP A 94 4.07 37.12 16.44
C TRP A 94 5.34 36.77 17.23
N LEU A 95 5.75 37.62 18.17
CA LEU A 95 6.86 37.33 19.08
C LEU A 95 6.54 36.11 19.96
N GLY A 96 5.32 36.03 20.50
CA GLY A 96 4.86 34.87 21.26
C GLY A 96 4.90 33.59 20.43
N LEU A 97 4.39 33.62 19.19
CA LEU A 97 4.44 32.49 18.27
C LEU A 97 5.89 32.09 17.93
N LEU A 98 6.79 33.06 17.76
CA LEU A 98 8.21 32.77 17.54
C LEU A 98 8.84 32.07 18.75
N VAL A 99 8.63 32.59 19.96
CA VAL A 99 9.19 32.01 21.20
C VAL A 99 8.63 30.61 21.45
N ILE A 100 7.30 30.46 21.42
CA ILE A 100 6.64 29.16 21.55
C ILE A 100 7.08 28.22 20.43
N GLY A 101 7.22 28.74 19.22
CA GLY A 101 7.62 27.97 18.06
C GLY A 101 9.03 27.41 18.16
N VAL A 102 10.00 28.23 18.60
CA VAL A 102 11.39 27.80 18.81
C VAL A 102 11.47 26.76 19.94
N ILE A 103 10.84 27.03 21.08
CA ILE A 103 10.86 26.10 22.23
C ILE A 103 10.19 24.78 21.84
N GLY A 104 8.99 24.84 21.26
CA GLY A 104 8.25 23.67 20.80
C GLY A 104 9.03 22.88 19.75
N GLN A 105 9.68 23.54 18.79
CA GLN A 105 10.48 22.87 17.77
C GLN A 105 11.69 22.14 18.37
N ILE A 106 12.40 22.75 19.33
CA ILE A 106 13.52 22.09 20.01
C ILE A 106 13.03 20.84 20.75
N LEU A 107 11.93 20.96 21.51
CA LEU A 107 11.34 19.81 22.20
C LEU A 107 10.92 18.72 21.23
N MET A 108 10.27 19.08 20.13
CA MET A 108 9.82 18.11 19.12
C MET A 108 10.97 17.43 18.39
N ILE A 109 12.10 18.10 18.18
CA ILE A 109 13.31 17.45 17.62
C ILE A 109 13.84 16.40 18.61
N ILE A 110 13.87 16.72 19.91
CA ILE A 110 14.32 15.79 20.95
C ILE A 110 13.37 14.58 21.02
N TYR A 111 12.05 14.81 21.09
CA TYR A 111 11.07 13.73 21.14
C TYR A 111 11.06 12.92 19.85
N PHE A 112 11.15 13.56 18.68
CA PHE A 112 11.27 12.89 17.40
C PHE A 112 12.47 11.95 17.38
N HIS A 113 13.64 12.40 17.85
CA HIS A 113 14.83 11.56 17.92
C HIS A 113 14.60 10.32 18.80
N ILE A 114 14.07 10.51 20.01
CA ILE A 114 13.76 9.41 20.94
C ILE A 114 12.75 8.43 20.32
N TRP A 115 11.66 8.95 19.77
CA TRP A 115 10.60 8.15 19.17
C TRP A 115 11.04 7.40 17.91
N GLN A 116 11.89 8.03 17.10
CA GLN A 116 12.45 7.38 15.91
C GLN A 116 13.42 6.26 16.27
N ASP A 117 14.22 6.42 17.33
CA ASP A 117 15.07 5.35 17.85
C ASP A 117 14.21 4.19 18.40
N ASP A 118 13.18 4.49 19.19
CA ASP A 118 12.28 3.45 19.72
C ASP A 118 11.62 2.62 18.60
N VAL A 119 11.07 3.27 17.57
CA VAL A 119 10.40 2.59 16.44
C VAL A 119 11.41 1.80 15.60
N ARG A 120 12.63 2.30 15.43
CA ARG A 120 13.68 1.62 14.67
C ARG A 120 14.21 0.40 15.39
N ASP A 121 14.49 0.53 16.67
CA ASP A 121 14.92 -0.59 17.52
C ASP A 121 13.82 -1.66 17.58
N LEU A 122 12.54 -1.26 17.66
CA LEU A 122 11.39 -2.16 17.63
C LEU A 122 11.30 -2.97 16.34
N ASN A 123 11.62 -2.35 15.20
CA ASN A 123 11.55 -2.98 13.87
C ASN A 123 12.90 -3.54 13.40
N GLY A 124 13.97 -3.49 14.21
CA GLY A 124 15.30 -3.97 13.81
C GLY A 124 15.96 -3.17 12.67
N VAL A 125 15.59 -1.90 12.49
CA VAL A 125 16.12 -1.01 11.44
C VAL A 125 17.24 -0.12 12.01
N PRO A 126 18.30 0.20 11.25
CA PRO A 126 19.35 1.10 11.72
C PRO A 126 18.84 2.50 12.11
N ARG A 127 19.37 3.03 13.22
CA ARG A 127 19.11 4.39 13.73
C ARG A 127 19.51 5.48 12.74
N LEU A 128 18.82 6.62 12.82
CA LEU A 128 19.13 7.77 11.98
C LEU A 128 20.53 8.30 12.28
N GLY A 129 21.25 8.65 11.22
CA GLY A 129 22.49 9.39 11.31
C GLY A 129 22.22 10.87 11.62
N PHE A 130 23.27 11.56 12.08
CA PHE A 130 23.19 12.99 12.39
C PHE A 130 22.64 13.83 11.21
N TRP A 131 23.06 13.51 9.97
CA TRP A 131 22.67 14.26 8.77
C TRP A 131 21.22 14.04 8.33
N ASP A 132 20.57 12.98 8.79
CA ASP A 132 19.17 12.72 8.44
C ASP A 132 18.23 13.76 9.07
N HIS A 133 18.56 14.24 10.27
CA HIS A 133 17.77 15.27 10.96
C HIS A 133 17.73 16.63 10.22
N PRO A 134 18.87 17.28 9.89
CA PRO A 134 18.86 18.52 9.14
C PRO A 134 18.34 18.32 7.71
N LEU A 135 18.60 17.17 7.07
CA LEU A 135 18.03 16.88 5.75
C LEU A 135 16.50 16.82 5.81
N THR A 136 15.93 16.12 6.80
CA THR A 136 14.48 16.09 7.06
C THR A 136 13.93 17.50 7.19
N ALA A 137 14.55 18.34 8.02
CA ALA A 137 14.11 19.71 8.25
C ALA A 137 14.10 20.55 6.95
N VAL A 138 15.17 20.47 6.15
CA VAL A 138 15.26 21.18 4.86
C VAL A 138 14.18 20.70 3.90
N LEU A 139 13.99 19.38 3.76
CA LEU A 139 12.98 18.81 2.87
C LEU A 139 11.56 19.20 3.31
N SER A 140 11.26 19.17 4.61
CA SER A 140 9.98 19.64 5.14
C SER A 140 9.69 21.09 4.80
N ILE A 141 10.69 21.97 4.92
CA ILE A 141 10.56 23.38 4.57
C ILE A 141 10.28 23.51 3.07
N VAL A 142 11.06 22.86 2.21
CA VAL A 142 10.90 22.92 0.75
C VAL A 142 9.50 22.46 0.36
N VAL A 143 9.05 21.30 0.86
CA VAL A 143 7.72 20.74 0.55
C VAL A 143 6.61 21.64 1.06
N LEU A 144 6.71 22.14 2.30
CA LEU A 144 5.74 23.07 2.89
C LEU A 144 5.55 24.30 2.01
N PHE A 145 6.66 25.00 1.69
CA PHE A 145 6.59 26.21 0.90
C PHE A 145 6.12 25.95 -0.52
N ALA A 146 6.56 24.86 -1.16
CA ALA A 146 6.08 24.47 -2.48
C ALA A 146 4.55 24.26 -2.49
N LEU A 147 4.02 23.48 -1.55
CA LEU A 147 2.57 23.21 -1.46
C LEU A 147 1.77 24.47 -1.12
N VAL A 148 2.26 25.31 -0.21
CA VAL A 148 1.58 26.57 0.15
C VAL A 148 1.58 27.55 -1.02
N GLU A 149 2.69 27.69 -1.75
CA GLU A 149 2.76 28.55 -2.94
C GLU A 149 1.84 28.05 -4.06
N ILE A 150 1.79 26.74 -4.31
CA ILE A 150 0.82 26.12 -5.23
C ILE A 150 -0.61 26.47 -4.79
N GLY A 151 -0.94 26.27 -3.51
CA GLY A 151 -2.26 26.61 -2.97
C GLY A 151 -2.60 28.10 -3.12
N GLN A 152 -1.63 28.99 -2.91
CA GLN A 152 -1.80 30.43 -3.12
C GLN A 152 -1.99 30.80 -4.60
N LEU A 153 -1.29 30.14 -5.52
CA LEU A 153 -1.46 30.31 -6.97
C LEU A 153 -2.85 29.87 -7.41
N ILE A 154 -3.32 28.70 -6.94
CA ILE A 154 -4.68 28.22 -7.16
C ILE A 154 -5.69 29.24 -6.60
N GLY A 155 -5.51 29.69 -5.36
CA GLY A 155 -6.39 30.69 -4.75
C GLY A 155 -6.38 32.05 -5.46
N ARG A 156 -5.26 32.44 -6.08
CA ARG A 156 -5.19 33.62 -6.96
C ARG A 156 -5.95 33.41 -8.26
N PHE A 157 -5.80 32.24 -8.87
CA PHE A 157 -6.50 31.86 -10.09
C PHE A 157 -8.01 31.79 -9.91
N VAL A 158 -8.49 31.15 -8.83
CA VAL A 158 -9.92 31.12 -8.46
C VAL A 158 -10.46 32.54 -8.32
N ARG A 159 -9.80 33.40 -7.53
CA ARG A 159 -10.24 34.80 -7.35
C ARG A 159 -10.23 35.59 -8.66
N PHE A 160 -9.29 35.33 -9.55
CA PHE A 160 -9.26 35.94 -10.87
C PHE A 160 -10.48 35.54 -11.70
N LEU A 161 -10.81 34.24 -11.75
CA LEU A 161 -11.99 33.73 -12.45
C LEU A 161 -13.30 34.26 -11.85
N VAL A 162 -13.42 34.29 -10.52
CA VAL A 162 -14.58 34.87 -9.82
C VAL A 162 -14.77 36.33 -10.22
N ARG A 163 -13.73 37.16 -10.16
CA ARG A 163 -13.82 38.58 -10.58
C ARG A 163 -14.23 38.75 -12.04
N LYS A 164 -13.88 37.82 -12.92
CA LYS A 164 -14.34 37.82 -14.32
C LYS A 164 -15.81 37.42 -14.42
N GLY A 165 -16.24 36.44 -13.62
CA GLY A 165 -17.64 36.00 -13.52
C GLY A 165 -18.56 37.02 -12.85
N ASP A 166 -18.06 37.86 -11.95
CA ASP A 166 -18.80 38.92 -11.25
C ASP A 166 -19.39 39.96 -12.21
N ARG A 167 -18.90 40.00 -13.46
CA ARG A 167 -19.49 40.80 -14.54
C ARG A 167 -20.88 40.31 -14.96
N PHE A 168 -21.20 39.04 -14.73
CA PHE A 168 -22.41 38.38 -15.23
C PHE A 168 -23.38 37.95 -14.12
N VAL A 169 -22.87 37.62 -12.93
CA VAL A 169 -23.69 37.15 -11.79
C VAL A 169 -23.16 37.72 -10.46
N PRO A 170 -23.99 37.79 -9.39
CA PRO A 170 -23.56 38.26 -8.09
C PRO A 170 -22.32 37.50 -7.55
N PRO A 171 -21.42 38.16 -6.78
CA PRO A 171 -20.11 37.59 -6.42
C PRO A 171 -20.15 36.24 -5.70
N ARG A 172 -21.18 36.00 -4.88
CA ARG A 172 -21.36 34.72 -4.18
C ARG A 172 -21.73 33.58 -5.13
N ILE A 173 -22.54 33.88 -6.15
CA ILE A 173 -22.96 32.91 -7.17
C ILE A 173 -21.79 32.64 -8.12
N SER A 174 -21.06 33.68 -8.51
CA SER A 174 -19.82 33.57 -9.29
C SER A 174 -18.80 32.64 -8.62
N ALA A 175 -18.58 32.81 -7.31
CA ALA A 175 -17.69 31.96 -6.52
C ALA A 175 -18.11 30.48 -6.53
N VAL A 176 -19.40 30.19 -6.28
CA VAL A 176 -19.92 28.81 -6.30
C VAL A 176 -19.79 28.17 -7.68
N ILE A 177 -20.13 28.91 -8.74
CA ILE A 177 -20.02 28.42 -10.12
C ILE A 177 -18.55 28.15 -10.48
N VAL A 178 -17.64 29.09 -10.21
CA VAL A 178 -16.22 28.92 -10.53
C VAL A 178 -15.61 27.77 -9.76
N VAL A 179 -15.86 27.67 -8.45
CA VAL A 179 -15.35 26.56 -7.63
C VAL A 179 -15.95 25.23 -8.09
N GLY A 180 -17.25 25.19 -8.36
CA GLY A 180 -17.93 23.98 -8.86
C GLY A 180 -17.42 23.52 -10.22
N LEU A 181 -17.22 24.46 -11.16
CA LEU A 181 -16.65 24.17 -12.48
C LEU A 181 -15.20 23.72 -12.39
N LEU A 182 -14.38 24.36 -11.54
CA LEU A 182 -13.00 23.92 -11.34
C LEU A 182 -12.96 22.55 -10.69
N LEU A 183 -13.80 22.27 -9.70
CA LEU A 183 -13.89 20.95 -9.07
C LEU A 183 -14.32 19.89 -10.10
N ALA A 184 -15.38 20.16 -10.88
CA ALA A 184 -15.83 19.26 -11.93
C ALA A 184 -14.76 19.05 -13.02
N LEU A 185 -14.07 20.12 -13.42
CA LEU A 185 -12.96 20.04 -14.37
C LEU A 185 -11.79 19.25 -13.80
N THR A 186 -11.43 19.44 -12.53
CA THR A 186 -10.39 18.68 -11.86
C THR A 186 -10.76 17.20 -11.79
N ILE A 187 -11.99 16.86 -11.40
CA ILE A 187 -12.48 15.47 -11.38
C ILE A 187 -12.46 14.88 -12.79
N ALA A 188 -12.98 15.60 -13.79
CA ALA A 188 -13.00 15.16 -15.18
C ALA A 188 -11.59 15.02 -15.78
N LEU A 189 -10.66 15.90 -15.43
CA LEU A 189 -9.26 15.86 -15.86
C LEU A 189 -8.54 14.68 -15.19
N LEU A 190 -8.74 14.46 -13.89
CA LEU A 190 -8.19 13.34 -13.15
C LEU A 190 -8.68 12.01 -13.75
N ASN A 191 -9.99 11.85 -13.93
CA ASN A 191 -10.61 10.63 -14.46
C ASN A 191 -10.33 10.43 -15.96
N GLY A 192 -10.29 11.53 -16.73
CA GLY A 192 -10.29 11.48 -18.19
C GLY A 192 -8.90 11.59 -18.82
N VAL A 193 -8.08 12.54 -18.39
CA VAL A 193 -6.82 12.90 -19.05
C VAL A 193 -5.62 12.39 -18.26
N VAL A 194 -5.59 12.62 -16.94
CA VAL A 194 -4.50 12.15 -16.08
C VAL A 194 -4.49 10.64 -16.03
N ALA A 195 -5.63 9.98 -15.79
CA ALA A 195 -5.69 8.51 -15.81
C ALA A 195 -5.23 7.94 -17.16
N ARG A 196 -5.74 8.43 -18.30
CA ARG A 196 -5.35 7.90 -19.62
C ARG A 196 -3.89 8.22 -20.00
N PHE A 197 -3.42 9.43 -19.73
CA PHE A 197 -2.07 9.85 -20.09
C PHE A 197 -1.02 9.23 -19.17
N ALA A 198 -1.24 9.30 -17.84
CA ALA A 198 -0.36 8.66 -16.85
C ALA A 198 -0.29 7.16 -17.10
N MET A 199 -1.42 6.48 -17.31
CA MET A 199 -1.41 5.05 -17.65
C MET A 199 -0.67 4.76 -18.96
N SER A 200 -0.76 5.61 -19.99
CA SER A 200 -0.02 5.37 -21.25
C SER A 200 1.49 5.57 -21.11
N THR A 201 1.94 6.48 -20.25
CA THR A 201 3.37 6.73 -20.00
C THR A 201 3.94 5.66 -19.08
N ILE A 202 3.20 5.31 -18.03
CA ILE A 202 3.54 4.27 -17.05
C ILE A 202 3.58 2.91 -17.74
N ASN A 203 2.59 2.58 -18.57
CA ASN A 203 2.59 1.34 -19.34
C ASN A 203 3.80 1.24 -20.27
N LYS A 204 4.29 2.33 -20.87
CA LYS A 204 5.48 2.27 -21.75
C LYS A 204 6.76 2.01 -20.97
N THR A 205 6.93 2.63 -19.79
CA THR A 205 8.12 2.43 -18.97
C THR A 205 8.14 1.03 -18.33
N PHE A 206 7.01 0.56 -17.81
CA PHE A 206 6.94 -0.76 -17.18
C PHE A 206 6.79 -1.91 -18.20
N SER A 207 6.21 -1.67 -19.38
CA SER A 207 6.30 -2.62 -20.51
C SER A 207 7.75 -2.82 -20.92
N ALA A 208 8.58 -1.76 -20.96
CA ALA A 208 10.00 -1.91 -21.31
C ALA A 208 10.76 -2.80 -20.30
N VAL A 209 10.48 -2.67 -19.00
CA VAL A 209 11.03 -3.57 -17.96
C VAL A 209 10.44 -4.98 -18.09
N ASN A 210 9.15 -5.10 -18.39
CA ASN A 210 8.50 -6.39 -18.59
C ASN A 210 9.05 -7.16 -19.80
N ASP A 211 9.39 -6.44 -20.86
CA ASP A 211 9.89 -6.98 -22.12
C ASP A 211 11.41 -7.19 -22.06
N GLU A 212 12.08 -6.76 -20.98
CA GLU A 212 13.49 -6.97 -20.75
C GLU A 212 13.78 -8.46 -20.52
N THR A 213 14.48 -9.06 -21.47
CA THR A 213 15.03 -10.41 -21.35
C THR A 213 16.33 -10.36 -20.58
N ASP A 214 16.30 -10.94 -19.39
CA ASP A 214 17.48 -11.10 -18.54
C ASP A 214 18.30 -12.33 -19.00
N PRO A 215 19.58 -12.18 -19.32
CA PRO A 215 20.46 -13.30 -19.67
C PRO A 215 20.57 -14.38 -18.58
N ASP A 216 20.35 -14.02 -17.32
CA ASP A 216 20.47 -14.94 -16.18
C ASP A 216 19.27 -15.91 -16.10
N PHE A 217 18.16 -15.61 -16.82
CA PHE A 217 17.00 -16.49 -16.96
C PHE A 217 16.81 -16.95 -18.42
N PRO A 218 17.58 -17.95 -18.89
CA PRO A 218 17.35 -18.54 -20.21
C PRO A 218 16.03 -19.32 -20.26
N ALA A 219 15.47 -19.47 -21.47
CA ALA A 219 14.25 -20.24 -21.66
C ALA A 219 14.39 -21.68 -21.13
N PRO A 220 13.38 -22.21 -20.40
CA PRO A 220 13.42 -23.55 -19.84
C PRO A 220 13.61 -24.62 -20.92
N THR A 221 14.39 -25.64 -20.59
CA THR A 221 14.53 -26.85 -21.42
C THR A 221 13.55 -27.96 -21.03
N SER A 222 12.94 -27.85 -19.83
CA SER A 222 11.93 -28.78 -19.34
C SER A 222 10.58 -28.54 -20.02
N ARG A 223 9.84 -29.63 -20.28
CA ARG A 223 8.45 -29.57 -20.77
C ARG A 223 7.44 -29.23 -19.68
N LEU A 224 7.87 -29.24 -18.41
CA LEU A 224 7.05 -29.00 -17.21
C LEU A 224 7.04 -27.54 -16.76
N ARG A 225 7.62 -26.65 -17.57
CA ARG A 225 7.75 -25.21 -17.31
C ARG A 225 7.25 -24.42 -18.52
N SER A 226 6.45 -23.39 -18.26
CA SER A 226 5.90 -22.54 -19.31
C SER A 226 7.00 -21.82 -20.09
N GLY A 227 6.80 -21.60 -21.37
CA GLY A 227 7.83 -21.07 -22.28
C GLY A 227 8.92 -22.08 -22.67
N GLY A 228 8.89 -23.30 -22.13
CA GLY A 228 9.72 -24.43 -22.56
C GLY A 228 9.17 -25.16 -23.80
N PRO A 229 9.75 -26.31 -24.18
CA PRO A 229 9.30 -27.08 -25.33
C PRO A 229 7.83 -27.50 -25.21
N GLU A 230 7.06 -27.34 -26.29
CA GLU A 230 5.63 -27.66 -26.40
C GLU A 230 4.68 -26.73 -25.60
N SER A 231 5.20 -25.69 -24.96
CA SER A 231 4.42 -24.68 -24.24
C SER A 231 3.41 -23.96 -25.14
N LEU A 232 2.22 -23.68 -24.60
CA LEU A 232 1.17 -22.89 -25.26
C LEU A 232 1.50 -21.38 -25.28
N ALA A 233 2.37 -20.93 -24.39
CA ALA A 233 2.89 -19.56 -24.33
C ALA A 233 4.36 -19.51 -24.75
N SER A 234 4.79 -18.48 -25.49
CA SER A 234 6.22 -18.28 -25.78
C SER A 234 6.95 -17.75 -24.55
N TRP A 235 8.25 -18.03 -24.42
CA TRP A 235 9.10 -17.53 -23.34
C TRP A 235 9.04 -16.00 -23.20
N GLU A 236 9.05 -15.30 -24.33
CA GLU A 236 8.98 -13.84 -24.39
C GLU A 236 7.63 -13.33 -23.88
N SER A 237 6.55 -14.05 -24.17
CA SER A 237 5.18 -13.64 -23.83
C SER A 237 4.86 -13.69 -22.32
N LEU A 238 5.67 -14.41 -21.53
CA LEU A 238 5.48 -14.54 -20.08
C LEU A 238 5.70 -13.23 -19.31
N GLY A 239 6.42 -12.27 -19.90
CA GLY A 239 6.87 -11.07 -19.22
C GLY A 239 7.96 -11.34 -18.18
N HIS A 240 8.59 -10.29 -17.68
CA HIS A 240 9.76 -10.39 -16.79
C HIS A 240 9.47 -11.23 -15.53
N GLN A 241 8.40 -10.88 -14.80
CA GLN A 241 8.03 -11.59 -13.56
C GLN A 241 7.58 -13.03 -13.81
N GLY A 242 6.92 -13.30 -14.95
CA GLY A 242 6.57 -14.67 -15.34
C GLY A 242 7.81 -15.51 -15.64
N ARG A 243 8.81 -14.93 -16.31
CA ARG A 243 10.09 -15.61 -16.58
C ARG A 243 10.86 -15.91 -15.30
N VAL A 244 10.94 -14.96 -14.37
CA VAL A 244 11.56 -15.16 -13.05
C VAL A 244 10.85 -16.30 -12.31
N PHE A 245 9.52 -16.23 -12.17
CA PHE A 245 8.75 -17.26 -11.47
C PHE A 245 8.93 -18.67 -12.06
N VAL A 246 8.88 -18.78 -13.39
CA VAL A 246 9.01 -20.08 -14.07
C VAL A 246 10.45 -20.61 -14.04
N SER A 247 11.47 -19.76 -13.89
CA SER A 247 12.87 -20.18 -13.75
C SER A 247 13.28 -20.46 -12.30
N ALA A 248 12.60 -19.84 -11.33
CA ALA A 248 12.88 -19.99 -9.91
C ALA A 248 12.40 -21.34 -9.33
N GLY A 249 12.54 -21.47 -8.01
CA GLY A 249 12.15 -22.63 -7.22
C GLY A 249 13.26 -23.66 -7.00
N PRO A 250 13.04 -24.59 -6.06
CA PRO A 250 14.02 -25.60 -5.72
C PRO A 250 14.16 -26.63 -6.83
N THR A 251 15.40 -27.05 -7.06
CA THR A 251 15.75 -28.13 -7.97
C THR A 251 15.34 -29.49 -7.41
N VAL A 252 15.23 -30.49 -8.29
CA VAL A 252 14.97 -31.90 -7.87
C VAL A 252 16.03 -32.40 -6.88
N ASP A 253 17.29 -31.97 -7.03
CA ASP A 253 18.38 -32.36 -6.14
C ASP A 253 18.24 -31.72 -4.76
N GLU A 254 17.86 -30.43 -4.67
CA GLU A 254 17.59 -29.76 -3.40
C GLU A 254 16.40 -30.37 -2.68
N LEU A 255 15.31 -30.66 -3.40
CA LEU A 255 14.13 -31.34 -2.87
C LEU A 255 14.47 -32.73 -2.35
N THR A 256 15.18 -33.52 -3.16
CA THR A 256 15.61 -34.89 -2.81
C THR A 256 16.52 -34.87 -1.58
N THR A 257 17.47 -33.94 -1.53
CA THR A 257 18.39 -33.76 -0.40
C THR A 257 17.65 -33.31 0.86
N PHE A 258 16.70 -32.39 0.73
CA PHE A 258 15.94 -31.86 1.86
C PHE A 258 15.07 -32.95 2.50
N ASN A 259 14.36 -33.72 1.67
CA ASN A 259 13.38 -34.72 2.12
C ASN A 259 13.97 -36.12 2.34
N GLY A 260 15.15 -36.43 1.79
CA GLY A 260 15.77 -37.75 1.87
C GLY A 260 15.04 -38.82 1.04
N ALA A 261 14.25 -38.42 0.05
CA ALA A 261 13.49 -39.30 -0.83
C ALA A 261 13.49 -38.74 -2.26
N PRO A 262 13.46 -39.57 -3.32
CA PRO A 262 13.46 -39.10 -4.71
C PRO A 262 12.34 -38.07 -4.94
N ALA A 263 12.71 -36.87 -5.37
CA ALA A 263 11.78 -35.82 -5.74
C ALA A 263 11.39 -35.91 -7.22
N ILE A 264 10.30 -35.24 -7.57
CA ILE A 264 9.91 -34.99 -8.96
C ILE A 264 9.99 -33.48 -9.23
N GLU A 265 10.19 -33.09 -10.48
CA GLU A 265 10.27 -31.67 -10.84
C GLU A 265 8.92 -30.97 -10.58
N PRO A 266 8.88 -29.87 -9.79
CA PRO A 266 7.67 -29.07 -9.62
C PRO A 266 7.16 -28.50 -10.96
N ILE A 267 5.84 -28.30 -11.06
CA ILE A 267 5.23 -27.61 -12.21
C ILE A 267 4.96 -26.16 -11.83
N ARG A 268 5.38 -25.23 -12.70
CA ARG A 268 5.09 -23.80 -12.61
C ARG A 268 4.51 -23.33 -13.94
N ALA A 269 3.19 -23.32 -14.01
CA ALA A 269 2.42 -22.88 -15.16
C ALA A 269 2.16 -21.37 -15.08
N TYR A 270 2.46 -20.64 -16.14
CA TYR A 270 2.31 -19.18 -16.17
C TYR A 270 1.87 -18.68 -17.54
N ALA A 271 0.98 -17.68 -17.56
CA ALA A 271 0.65 -16.92 -18.75
C ALA A 271 0.85 -15.42 -18.52
N GLY A 272 1.67 -14.78 -19.36
CA GLY A 272 1.91 -13.35 -19.28
C GLY A 272 0.81 -12.54 -19.94
N LEU A 273 0.89 -11.21 -19.82
CA LEU A 273 -0.15 -10.31 -20.31
C LEU A 273 -0.34 -10.42 -21.83
N HIS A 274 0.73 -10.74 -22.55
CA HIS A 274 0.76 -10.87 -24.01
C HIS A 274 0.63 -12.30 -24.51
N SER A 275 0.41 -13.28 -23.63
CA SER A 275 0.24 -14.67 -24.05
C SER A 275 -1.15 -14.93 -24.67
N ALA A 276 -2.17 -14.12 -24.35
CA ALA A 276 -3.50 -14.19 -24.96
C ALA A 276 -4.25 -12.85 -24.89
N ASP A 277 -5.32 -12.73 -25.70
CA ASP A 277 -6.13 -11.51 -25.79
C ASP A 277 -7.09 -11.36 -24.60
N GLY A 278 -6.59 -10.74 -23.53
CA GLY A 278 -7.36 -10.30 -22.37
C GLY A 278 -7.45 -11.32 -21.23
N ILE A 279 -7.83 -10.83 -20.04
CA ILE A 279 -7.72 -11.56 -18.76
C ILE A 279 -8.31 -12.97 -18.82
N LYS A 280 -9.53 -13.13 -19.35
CA LYS A 280 -10.20 -14.45 -19.41
C LYS A 280 -9.50 -15.43 -20.35
N ALA A 281 -8.95 -14.93 -21.46
CA ALA A 281 -8.22 -15.76 -22.42
C ALA A 281 -6.87 -16.19 -21.82
N THR A 282 -6.17 -15.28 -21.15
CA THR A 282 -4.92 -15.56 -20.45
C THR A 282 -5.11 -16.56 -19.31
N ALA A 283 -6.17 -16.41 -18.50
CA ALA A 283 -6.53 -17.37 -17.46
C ALA A 283 -6.78 -18.78 -18.01
N LYS A 284 -7.53 -18.86 -19.11
CA LYS A 284 -7.77 -20.14 -19.80
C LYS A 284 -6.47 -20.74 -20.33
N LEU A 285 -5.60 -19.92 -20.94
CA LEU A 285 -4.30 -20.37 -21.43
C LEU A 285 -3.44 -20.93 -20.29
N ALA A 286 -3.37 -20.24 -19.14
CA ALA A 286 -2.63 -20.72 -17.97
C ALA A 286 -3.17 -22.06 -17.43
N ALA A 287 -4.50 -22.21 -17.36
CA ALA A 287 -5.12 -23.46 -16.92
C ALA A 287 -4.87 -24.62 -17.92
N GLU A 288 -4.89 -24.33 -19.22
CA GLU A 288 -4.56 -25.30 -20.26
C GLU A 288 -3.07 -25.70 -20.24
N GLU A 289 -2.19 -24.75 -19.97
CA GLU A 289 -0.75 -24.98 -19.81
C GLU A 289 -0.47 -25.86 -18.58
N LEU A 290 -1.12 -25.57 -17.45
CA LEU A 290 -1.11 -26.43 -16.26
C LEU A 290 -1.54 -27.88 -16.59
N ARG A 291 -2.61 -28.05 -17.39
CA ARG A 291 -3.07 -29.38 -17.80
C ARG A 291 -2.05 -30.07 -18.70
N ARG A 292 -1.47 -29.35 -19.67
CA ARG A 292 -0.44 -29.85 -20.59
C ARG A 292 0.77 -30.38 -19.84
N GLU A 293 1.19 -29.66 -18.80
CA GLU A 293 2.34 -30.02 -17.96
C GLU A 293 2.06 -31.21 -17.02
N GLY A 294 0.83 -31.73 -17.00
CA GLY A 294 0.43 -32.81 -16.11
C GLY A 294 0.12 -32.35 -14.69
N GLY A 295 -0.24 -31.07 -14.51
CA GLY A 295 -0.52 -30.49 -13.20
C GLY A 295 -1.68 -31.14 -12.47
N LEU A 296 -2.68 -31.63 -13.21
CA LEU A 296 -3.86 -32.32 -12.67
C LEU A 296 -3.53 -33.70 -12.06
N ASP A 297 -2.36 -34.27 -12.38
CA ASP A 297 -1.89 -35.55 -11.83
C ASP A 297 -1.05 -35.36 -10.54
N ARG A 298 -0.81 -34.11 -10.12
CA ARG A 298 -0.03 -33.79 -8.91
C ARG A 298 -0.84 -33.98 -7.64
N ALA A 299 -0.17 -34.07 -6.49
CA ALA A 299 -0.84 -34.16 -5.21
C ALA A 299 -1.54 -32.85 -4.81
N VAL A 300 -0.96 -31.71 -5.23
CA VAL A 300 -1.47 -30.36 -4.95
C VAL A 300 -1.43 -29.53 -6.21
N VAL A 301 -2.55 -28.87 -6.51
CA VAL A 301 -2.66 -27.77 -7.47
C VAL A 301 -2.87 -26.49 -6.68
N ALA A 302 -1.99 -25.50 -6.87
CA ALA A 302 -2.07 -24.22 -6.21
C ALA A 302 -2.35 -23.11 -7.23
N VAL A 303 -3.44 -22.38 -7.03
CA VAL A 303 -3.77 -21.18 -7.83
C VAL A 303 -3.18 -19.98 -7.13
N ALA A 304 -2.10 -19.45 -7.70
CA ALA A 304 -1.41 -18.26 -7.19
C ALA A 304 -1.98 -17.02 -7.87
N THR A 305 -2.48 -16.06 -7.10
CA THR A 305 -2.90 -14.78 -7.67
C THR A 305 -1.79 -13.76 -7.53
N THR A 306 -1.39 -13.14 -8.64
CA THR A 306 -0.27 -12.20 -8.72
C THR A 306 -0.61 -10.81 -8.19
N THR A 307 0.43 -10.08 -7.82
CA THR A 307 0.33 -8.62 -7.77
C THR A 307 0.36 -8.03 -9.19
N GLY A 308 0.16 -6.72 -9.33
CA GLY A 308 -0.04 -6.07 -10.64
C GLY A 308 1.01 -6.45 -11.70
N THR A 309 2.29 -6.47 -11.37
CA THR A 309 3.38 -6.80 -12.30
C THR A 309 3.42 -8.26 -12.74
N GLY A 310 2.63 -9.14 -12.15
CA GLY A 310 2.75 -10.59 -12.30
C GLY A 310 3.62 -11.26 -11.25
N TRP A 311 4.07 -10.53 -10.23
CA TRP A 311 4.91 -11.08 -9.17
C TRP A 311 4.12 -12.00 -8.22
N ILE A 312 4.78 -13.06 -7.77
CA ILE A 312 4.32 -14.06 -6.81
C ILE A 312 5.38 -14.15 -5.71
N ASN A 313 4.95 -14.27 -4.45
CA ASN A 313 5.88 -14.52 -3.36
C ASN A 313 6.51 -15.93 -3.51
N GLU A 314 7.80 -15.95 -3.83
CA GLU A 314 8.57 -17.17 -4.05
C GLU A 314 8.59 -18.08 -2.82
N ALA A 315 8.60 -17.53 -1.60
CA ALA A 315 8.55 -18.30 -0.37
C ALA A 315 7.24 -19.11 -0.26
N GLU A 316 6.11 -18.53 -0.67
CA GLU A 316 4.79 -19.18 -0.66
C GLU A 316 4.74 -20.35 -1.64
N ALA A 317 5.34 -20.18 -2.82
CA ALA A 317 5.45 -21.23 -3.83
C ALA A 317 6.43 -22.34 -3.40
N SER A 318 7.67 -21.97 -3.11
CA SER A 318 8.74 -22.89 -2.72
C SER A 318 8.39 -23.72 -1.48
N ALA A 319 7.70 -23.15 -0.51
CA ALA A 319 7.30 -23.90 0.68
C ALA A 319 6.40 -25.10 0.35
N LEU A 320 5.46 -24.97 -0.59
CA LEU A 320 4.63 -26.08 -1.05
C LEU A 320 5.47 -27.16 -1.74
N GLU A 321 6.41 -26.74 -2.59
CA GLU A 321 7.28 -27.63 -3.35
C GLU A 321 8.18 -28.47 -2.42
N TYR A 322 8.77 -27.86 -1.39
CA TYR A 322 9.51 -28.60 -0.36
C TYR A 322 8.61 -29.55 0.45
N MET A 323 7.40 -29.12 0.80
CA MET A 323 6.46 -29.92 1.60
C MET A 323 5.98 -31.19 0.90
N TYR A 324 5.80 -31.11 -0.41
CA TYR A 324 5.29 -32.21 -1.23
C TYR A 324 6.36 -32.87 -2.10
N ASN A 325 7.64 -32.59 -1.83
CA ASN A 325 8.79 -33.13 -2.55
C ASN A 325 8.70 -32.96 -4.08
N GLY A 326 8.23 -31.78 -4.48
CA GLY A 326 7.97 -31.37 -5.86
C GLY A 326 6.70 -31.94 -6.48
N ASN A 327 5.90 -32.73 -5.75
CA ASN A 327 4.60 -33.20 -6.21
C ASN A 327 3.51 -32.13 -6.11
N THR A 328 3.78 -30.99 -6.74
CA THR A 328 2.95 -29.80 -6.79
C THR A 328 2.85 -29.30 -8.22
N ALA A 329 1.78 -28.58 -8.51
CA ALA A 329 1.67 -27.72 -9.67
C ALA A 329 1.11 -26.37 -9.25
N ILE A 330 1.84 -25.30 -9.58
CA ILE A 330 1.44 -23.93 -9.28
C ILE A 330 1.08 -23.26 -10.59
N VAL A 331 -0.08 -22.62 -10.64
CA VAL A 331 -0.58 -21.92 -11.83
C VAL A 331 -0.84 -20.46 -11.52
N SER A 332 -0.45 -19.59 -12.45
CA SER A 332 -0.62 -18.16 -12.30
C SER A 332 -0.73 -17.42 -13.63
N MET A 333 -1.02 -16.12 -13.56
CA MET A 333 -1.05 -15.25 -14.73
C MET A 333 -0.74 -13.79 -14.39
N GLN A 334 -0.26 -13.05 -15.39
CA GLN A 334 -0.12 -11.59 -15.34
C GLN A 334 -1.39 -10.90 -15.85
N TYR A 335 -1.78 -9.79 -15.22
CA TYR A 335 -2.91 -8.95 -15.67
C TYR A 335 -2.58 -7.46 -15.83
N SER A 336 -1.39 -7.01 -15.41
CA SER A 336 -0.97 -5.61 -15.51
C SER A 336 0.55 -5.47 -15.62
N PHE A 337 1.02 -4.24 -15.87
CA PHE A 337 2.44 -3.86 -15.80
C PHE A 337 2.76 -3.01 -14.57
N LEU A 338 1.74 -2.64 -13.80
CA LEU A 338 1.87 -1.63 -12.74
C LEU A 338 2.54 -2.23 -11.48
N PRO A 339 3.54 -1.55 -10.88
CA PRO A 339 4.07 -1.90 -9.57
C PRO A 339 2.97 -2.06 -8.52
N SER A 340 3.17 -2.94 -7.54
CA SER A 340 2.15 -3.34 -6.55
C SER A 340 1.49 -2.16 -5.82
N TRP A 341 2.25 -1.18 -5.35
CA TRP A 341 1.72 0.02 -4.65
C TRP A 341 0.85 0.91 -5.54
N LEU A 342 1.14 0.95 -6.85
CA LEU A 342 0.36 1.74 -7.81
C LEU A 342 -0.89 0.97 -8.24
N SER A 343 -0.76 -0.33 -8.51
CA SER A 343 -1.87 -1.23 -8.80
C SER A 343 -2.91 -1.26 -7.68
N PHE A 344 -2.46 -1.23 -6.43
CA PHE A 344 -3.31 -1.10 -5.25
C PHE A 344 -4.26 0.11 -5.30
N LEU A 345 -3.82 1.23 -5.90
CA LEU A 345 -4.61 2.45 -6.00
C LEU A 345 -5.58 2.45 -7.19
N VAL A 346 -5.22 1.83 -8.32
CA VAL A 346 -5.94 2.05 -9.59
C VAL A 346 -6.41 0.78 -10.31
N ASP A 347 -5.96 -0.42 -9.92
CA ASP A 347 -6.11 -1.64 -10.73
C ASP A 347 -6.88 -2.78 -10.06
N LYS A 348 -7.62 -2.44 -8.99
CA LYS A 348 -8.41 -3.40 -8.18
C LYS A 348 -9.35 -4.24 -9.04
N GLU A 349 -10.03 -3.64 -10.02
CA GLU A 349 -10.99 -4.37 -10.84
C GLU A 349 -10.33 -5.42 -11.74
N ASN A 350 -9.13 -5.16 -12.26
CA ASN A 350 -8.39 -6.14 -13.06
C ASN A 350 -7.87 -7.28 -12.17
N ALA A 351 -7.34 -6.98 -10.98
CA ALA A 351 -6.94 -8.01 -10.01
C ALA A 351 -8.11 -8.93 -9.64
N ARG A 352 -9.29 -8.36 -9.40
CA ARG A 352 -10.53 -9.09 -9.12
C ARG A 352 -10.92 -10.01 -10.29
N GLN A 353 -10.90 -9.48 -11.52
CA GLN A 353 -11.23 -10.26 -12.72
C GLN A 353 -10.21 -11.37 -13.00
N ALA A 354 -8.92 -11.11 -12.77
CA ALA A 354 -7.84 -12.07 -12.99
C ALA A 354 -7.91 -13.24 -12.03
N GLY A 355 -7.99 -12.98 -10.72
CA GLY A 355 -8.12 -14.04 -9.72
C GLY A 355 -9.39 -14.87 -9.92
N GLN A 356 -10.52 -14.22 -10.21
CA GLN A 356 -11.77 -14.90 -10.57
C GLN A 356 -11.61 -15.77 -11.82
N ALA A 357 -11.09 -15.23 -12.92
CA ALA A 357 -10.97 -15.97 -14.17
C ALA A 357 -10.01 -17.17 -14.05
N LEU A 358 -8.88 -16.98 -13.38
CA LEU A 358 -7.87 -18.02 -13.21
C LEU A 358 -8.40 -19.17 -12.35
N PHE A 359 -8.98 -18.86 -11.19
CA PHE A 359 -9.53 -19.90 -10.31
C PHE A 359 -10.65 -20.69 -11.01
N GLU A 360 -11.60 -20.01 -11.66
CA GLU A 360 -12.70 -20.69 -12.36
C GLU A 360 -12.20 -21.57 -13.51
N ALA A 361 -11.15 -21.17 -14.23
CA ALA A 361 -10.56 -21.97 -15.30
C ALA A 361 -9.91 -23.26 -14.77
N VAL A 362 -9.19 -23.18 -13.65
CA VAL A 362 -8.51 -24.33 -13.03
C VAL A 362 -9.52 -25.25 -12.34
N ASP A 363 -10.45 -24.70 -11.57
CA ASP A 363 -11.50 -25.45 -10.88
C ASP A 363 -12.42 -26.19 -11.86
N ALA A 364 -12.68 -25.62 -13.05
CA ALA A 364 -13.39 -26.34 -14.11
C ALA A 364 -12.65 -27.63 -14.54
N LEU A 365 -11.33 -27.57 -14.75
CA LEU A 365 -10.52 -28.72 -15.11
C LEU A 365 -10.44 -29.77 -13.98
N VAL A 366 -10.30 -29.32 -12.74
CA VAL A 366 -10.26 -30.22 -11.56
C VAL A 366 -11.61 -30.95 -11.40
N ARG A 367 -12.74 -30.26 -11.64
CA ARG A 367 -14.08 -30.85 -11.51
C ARG A 367 -14.39 -31.93 -12.54
N GLU A 368 -13.73 -31.91 -13.71
CA GLU A 368 -13.85 -32.97 -14.71
C GLU A 368 -13.27 -34.30 -14.22
N LEU A 369 -12.37 -34.28 -13.24
CA LEU A 369 -11.81 -35.49 -12.64
C LEU A 369 -12.81 -36.14 -11.67
N PRO A 370 -12.83 -37.49 -11.57
CA PRO A 370 -13.54 -38.19 -10.51
C PRO A 370 -13.09 -37.72 -9.12
N GLU A 371 -14.00 -37.60 -8.16
CA GLU A 371 -13.73 -37.03 -6.83
C GLU A 371 -12.51 -37.64 -6.13
N GLY A 372 -12.35 -38.97 -6.17
CA GLY A 372 -11.21 -39.66 -5.54
C GLY A 372 -9.87 -39.53 -6.27
N LYS A 373 -9.82 -38.82 -7.41
CA LYS A 373 -8.60 -38.56 -8.20
C LYS A 373 -8.24 -37.07 -8.27
N ARG A 374 -9.02 -36.20 -7.64
CA ARG A 374 -8.76 -34.76 -7.67
C ARG A 374 -7.51 -34.44 -6.85
N PRO A 375 -6.61 -33.57 -7.35
CA PRO A 375 -5.55 -33.00 -6.52
C PRO A 375 -6.16 -32.16 -5.40
N LYS A 376 -5.40 -31.93 -4.32
CA LYS A 376 -5.78 -30.87 -3.38
C LYS A 376 -5.71 -29.53 -4.10
N LEU A 377 -6.78 -28.74 -4.07
CA LEU A 377 -6.83 -27.44 -4.71
C LEU A 377 -6.67 -26.33 -3.67
N VAL A 378 -5.56 -25.62 -3.69
CA VAL A 378 -5.31 -24.49 -2.77
C VAL A 378 -5.20 -23.16 -3.51
N VAL A 379 -5.45 -22.07 -2.81
CA VAL A 379 -5.26 -20.71 -3.34
C VAL A 379 -4.30 -19.92 -2.46
N PHE A 380 -3.51 -19.05 -3.08
CA PHE A 380 -2.68 -18.14 -2.30
C PHE A 380 -2.37 -16.83 -3.03
N GLY A 381 -1.92 -15.85 -2.26
CA GLY A 381 -1.40 -14.61 -2.78
C GLY A 381 -1.08 -13.59 -1.68
N GLU A 382 -0.14 -12.71 -1.98
CA GLU A 382 0.29 -11.63 -1.11
C GLU A 382 -0.27 -10.28 -1.59
N SER A 383 -0.61 -9.37 -0.68
CA SER A 383 -0.97 -8.00 -1.02
C SER A 383 -2.20 -7.94 -1.92
N LEU A 384 -2.11 -7.26 -3.07
CA LEU A 384 -3.14 -7.26 -4.11
C LEU A 384 -3.44 -8.68 -4.67
N GLY A 385 -2.47 -9.60 -4.59
CA GLY A 385 -2.66 -11.01 -4.89
C GLY A 385 -3.66 -11.67 -3.95
N SER A 386 -3.61 -11.36 -2.65
CA SER A 386 -4.62 -11.86 -1.69
C SER A 386 -6.03 -11.36 -2.03
N PHE A 387 -6.15 -10.08 -2.43
CA PHE A 387 -7.42 -9.49 -2.85
C PHE A 387 -8.01 -10.20 -4.08
N GLY A 388 -7.18 -10.44 -5.10
CA GLY A 388 -7.60 -11.19 -6.29
C GLY A 388 -7.90 -12.66 -5.96
N GLY A 389 -7.15 -13.28 -5.04
CA GLY A 389 -7.34 -14.65 -4.59
C GLY A 389 -8.64 -14.87 -3.82
N GLU A 390 -9.18 -13.86 -3.13
CA GLU A 390 -10.51 -13.93 -2.50
C GLU A 390 -11.67 -13.73 -3.49
N ALA A 391 -11.42 -13.04 -4.60
CA ALA A 391 -12.44 -12.60 -5.56
C ALA A 391 -13.38 -13.71 -6.10
N PRO A 392 -12.95 -14.97 -6.34
CA PRO A 392 -13.83 -16.03 -6.81
C PRO A 392 -14.90 -16.45 -5.78
N PHE A 393 -14.70 -16.14 -4.50
CA PHE A 393 -15.45 -16.77 -3.40
C PHE A 393 -16.45 -15.83 -2.75
N LEU A 394 -16.17 -14.53 -2.65
CA LEU A 394 -16.99 -13.50 -2.00
C LEU A 394 -17.21 -13.66 -0.49
N ALA A 395 -17.14 -14.87 0.07
CA ALA A 395 -17.33 -15.20 1.47
C ALA A 395 -16.51 -16.43 1.88
N LEU A 396 -16.17 -16.53 3.17
CA LEU A 396 -15.37 -17.64 3.72
C LEU A 396 -16.00 -19.01 3.43
N ASN A 397 -17.33 -19.16 3.55
CA ASN A 397 -18.02 -20.43 3.31
C ASN A 397 -17.84 -20.94 1.87
N ASN A 398 -17.77 -20.04 0.88
CA ASN A 398 -17.53 -20.42 -0.50
C ASN A 398 -16.06 -20.78 -0.74
N LEU A 399 -15.13 -20.09 -0.05
CA LEU A 399 -13.71 -20.40 -0.10
C LEU A 399 -13.47 -21.83 0.39
N ILE A 400 -13.93 -22.15 1.60
CA ILE A 400 -13.74 -23.49 2.19
C ILE A 400 -14.58 -24.58 1.50
N ALA A 401 -15.64 -24.24 0.77
CA ALA A 401 -16.41 -25.23 0.00
C ALA A 401 -15.76 -25.58 -1.35
N ARG A 402 -14.83 -24.77 -1.84
CA ARG A 402 -14.25 -24.88 -3.19
C ARG A 402 -12.74 -25.09 -3.18
N THR A 403 -12.09 -25.06 -2.02
CA THR A 403 -10.65 -25.28 -1.87
C THR A 403 -10.37 -26.23 -0.72
N ASP A 404 -9.21 -26.87 -0.75
CA ASP A 404 -8.65 -27.67 0.34
C ASP A 404 -7.82 -26.84 1.33
N GLY A 405 -7.60 -25.56 1.01
CA GLY A 405 -6.94 -24.60 1.87
C GLY A 405 -6.60 -23.28 1.17
N ALA A 406 -6.26 -22.27 1.97
CA ALA A 406 -5.85 -20.96 1.45
C ALA A 406 -4.82 -20.27 2.35
N LEU A 407 -3.85 -19.60 1.72
CA LEU A 407 -2.86 -18.75 2.39
C LEU A 407 -2.90 -17.34 1.81
N PHE A 408 -3.17 -16.34 2.63
CA PHE A 408 -3.18 -14.95 2.22
C PHE A 408 -2.25 -14.12 3.11
N SER A 409 -1.30 -13.42 2.49
CA SER A 409 -0.30 -12.62 3.21
C SER A 409 -0.50 -11.13 2.95
N GLY A 410 -0.40 -10.30 3.99
CA GLY A 410 -0.58 -8.86 3.89
C GLY A 410 -1.89 -8.44 3.21
N PRO A 411 -3.06 -8.92 3.69
CA PRO A 411 -4.35 -8.59 3.08
C PRO A 411 -4.55 -7.07 3.02
N THR A 412 -5.16 -6.60 1.94
CA THR A 412 -5.44 -5.17 1.76
C THR A 412 -6.76 -4.80 2.43
N PHE A 413 -6.95 -3.53 2.75
CA PHE A 413 -8.24 -3.01 3.25
C PHE A 413 -9.43 -3.22 2.29
N ASN A 414 -9.21 -3.68 1.05
CA ASN A 414 -10.26 -3.97 0.08
C ASN A 414 -10.64 -5.45 0.01
N ASN A 415 -9.92 -6.34 0.69
CA ASN A 415 -10.23 -7.76 0.73
C ASN A 415 -11.59 -7.97 1.39
N THR A 416 -12.59 -8.38 0.60
CA THR A 416 -13.98 -8.50 1.06
C THR A 416 -14.12 -9.53 2.18
N ILE A 417 -13.48 -10.70 2.05
CA ILE A 417 -13.58 -11.76 3.05
C ILE A 417 -12.83 -11.33 4.30
N TRP A 418 -11.58 -10.88 4.16
CA TRP A 418 -10.79 -10.37 5.28
C TRP A 418 -11.51 -9.26 6.07
N GLU A 419 -12.14 -8.30 5.38
CA GLU A 419 -12.87 -7.21 6.00
C GLU A 419 -14.09 -7.72 6.79
N ASP A 420 -14.85 -8.65 6.20
CA ASP A 420 -16.01 -9.26 6.87
C ASP A 420 -15.58 -10.05 8.12
N LEU A 421 -14.53 -10.87 8.01
CA LEU A 421 -13.97 -11.63 9.14
C LEU A 421 -13.45 -10.71 10.24
N THR A 422 -12.78 -9.62 9.87
CA THR A 422 -12.23 -8.65 10.83
C THR A 422 -13.33 -7.84 11.51
N ARG A 423 -14.37 -7.43 10.79
CA ARG A 423 -15.51 -6.68 11.35
C ARG A 423 -16.37 -7.55 12.26
N ASN A 424 -16.56 -8.82 11.91
CA ASN A 424 -17.37 -9.78 12.66
C ASN A 424 -16.54 -10.70 13.58
N ARG A 425 -15.31 -10.29 13.92
CA ARG A 425 -14.42 -11.01 14.83
C ARG A 425 -15.06 -11.24 16.21
N ASP A 426 -14.67 -12.33 16.85
CA ASP A 426 -15.02 -12.68 18.22
C ASP A 426 -14.60 -11.56 19.17
N LYS A 427 -15.42 -11.39 20.21
CA LYS A 427 -15.20 -10.38 21.24
C LYS A 427 -13.81 -10.56 21.87
N ASP A 428 -13.19 -9.42 22.21
CA ASP A 428 -11.88 -9.34 22.87
C ASP A 428 -10.68 -9.78 22.00
N SER A 429 -10.90 -10.10 20.71
CA SER A 429 -9.81 -10.23 19.73
C SER A 429 -9.49 -8.88 19.06
N PRO A 430 -8.21 -8.47 18.99
CA PRO A 430 -7.85 -7.19 18.39
C PRO A 430 -7.96 -7.25 16.86
N MET A 431 -8.25 -6.12 16.23
CA MET A 431 -8.37 -5.97 14.77
C MET A 431 -7.10 -6.39 14.02
N TRP A 432 -5.91 -6.16 14.61
CA TRP A 432 -4.64 -6.57 14.01
C TRP A 432 -4.37 -8.07 14.13
N LEU A 433 -5.13 -8.80 14.94
CA LEU A 433 -5.04 -10.25 15.07
C LEU A 433 -6.42 -10.81 15.44
N PRO A 434 -7.40 -10.80 14.52
CA PRO A 434 -8.76 -11.20 14.85
C PRO A 434 -8.86 -12.71 15.10
N ILE A 435 -9.86 -13.10 15.87
CA ILE A 435 -10.37 -14.48 15.92
C ILE A 435 -11.76 -14.42 15.34
N TYR A 436 -12.10 -15.30 14.41
CA TYR A 436 -13.44 -15.35 13.83
C TYR A 436 -14.03 -16.74 14.06
N ASP A 437 -15.22 -16.80 14.66
CA ASP A 437 -15.96 -18.04 14.92
C ASP A 437 -15.08 -19.10 15.61
N LYS A 438 -14.41 -18.69 16.69
CA LYS A 438 -13.46 -19.52 17.46
C LYS A 438 -12.34 -20.13 16.62
N GLY A 439 -12.01 -19.53 15.48
CA GLY A 439 -10.97 -20.01 14.57
C GLY A 439 -11.31 -21.37 13.94
N ASP A 440 -12.60 -21.67 13.75
CA ASP A 440 -13.07 -22.98 13.27
C ASP A 440 -12.48 -23.34 11.91
N ASN A 441 -12.39 -22.40 10.96
CA ASN A 441 -11.79 -22.64 9.64
C ASN A 441 -10.69 -21.66 9.26
N VAL A 442 -10.68 -20.46 9.85
CA VAL A 442 -9.72 -19.39 9.53
C VAL A 442 -8.90 -18.98 10.75
N ARG A 443 -7.59 -18.81 10.56
CA ARG A 443 -6.70 -18.26 11.59
C ARG A 443 -5.86 -17.11 11.07
N PHE A 444 -5.66 -16.12 11.92
CA PHE A 444 -4.81 -14.97 11.66
C PHE A 444 -3.52 -15.12 12.47
N ALA A 445 -2.38 -14.92 11.81
CA ALA A 445 -1.08 -15.03 12.43
C ALA A 445 -0.17 -13.87 12.02
N ALA A 446 0.47 -13.27 13.02
CA ALA A 446 1.59 -12.36 12.81
C ALA A 446 2.93 -13.05 13.12
N ARG A 447 2.87 -14.14 13.89
CA ARG A 447 3.98 -15.05 14.18
C ARG A 447 3.47 -16.49 14.18
N SER A 448 4.33 -17.47 13.93
CA SER A 448 3.95 -18.89 13.93
C SER A 448 3.20 -19.37 15.18
N GLU A 449 3.53 -18.85 16.36
CA GLU A 449 2.83 -19.13 17.63
C GLU A 449 1.35 -18.74 17.63
N ASN A 450 0.95 -17.77 16.78
CA ASN A 450 -0.45 -17.35 16.66
C ASN A 450 -1.31 -18.38 15.93
N LEU A 451 -0.73 -19.30 15.15
CA LEU A 451 -1.47 -20.36 14.47
C LEU A 451 -2.13 -21.33 15.45
N GLY A 452 -1.65 -21.41 16.70
CA GLY A 452 -2.27 -22.18 17.78
C GLY A 452 -3.41 -21.46 18.50
N ARG A 453 -3.81 -20.27 18.03
CA ARG A 453 -4.81 -19.41 18.68
C ARG A 453 -6.08 -19.28 17.82
N PRO A 454 -7.27 -19.51 18.40
CA PRO A 454 -7.51 -19.99 19.77
C PRO A 454 -7.17 -21.48 19.95
N ALA A 455 -7.20 -21.94 21.20
CA ALA A 455 -6.92 -23.33 21.55
C ALA A 455 -8.05 -24.31 21.13
N ASP A 456 -9.18 -23.77 20.65
CA ASP A 456 -10.27 -24.54 20.08
C ASP A 456 -9.81 -25.39 18.87
N PRO A 457 -10.50 -26.50 18.57
CA PRO A 457 -10.20 -27.33 17.41
C PRO A 457 -10.22 -26.53 16.11
N TRP A 458 -9.33 -26.88 15.18
CA TRP A 458 -9.30 -26.32 13.83
C TRP A 458 -9.90 -27.32 12.83
N GLY A 459 -11.06 -26.97 12.30
CA GLY A 459 -11.76 -27.68 11.23
C GLY A 459 -10.97 -27.73 9.92
N HIS A 460 -11.63 -28.31 8.91
CA HIS A 460 -11.12 -28.44 7.56
C HIS A 460 -12.24 -28.11 6.57
N PRO A 461 -11.94 -27.43 5.45
CA PRO A 461 -10.63 -26.87 5.02
C PRO A 461 -10.10 -25.69 5.85
N ARG A 462 -8.81 -25.40 5.74
CA ARG A 462 -8.11 -24.39 6.57
C ARG A 462 -7.66 -23.17 5.79
N VAL A 463 -7.88 -22.00 6.36
CA VAL A 463 -7.46 -20.71 5.80
C VAL A 463 -6.55 -20.00 6.79
N VAL A 464 -5.43 -19.46 6.31
CA VAL A 464 -4.54 -18.62 7.11
C VAL A 464 -4.38 -17.25 6.47
N TYR A 465 -4.50 -16.22 7.30
CA TYR A 465 -4.04 -14.88 7.00
C TYR A 465 -2.74 -14.58 7.75
N LEU A 466 -1.66 -14.31 7.03
CA LEU A 466 -0.45 -13.72 7.59
C LEU A 466 -0.59 -12.19 7.56
N GLN A 467 -0.51 -11.54 8.72
CA GLN A 467 -0.63 -10.08 8.80
C GLN A 467 0.15 -9.51 9.99
N HIS A 468 0.85 -8.39 9.78
CA HIS A 468 1.60 -7.69 10.81
C HIS A 468 0.87 -6.43 11.30
N ALA A 469 1.01 -6.07 12.58
CA ALA A 469 0.36 -4.85 13.08
C ALA A 469 1.05 -3.58 12.58
N SER A 470 2.29 -3.68 12.13
CA SER A 470 3.03 -2.59 11.49
C SER A 470 2.79 -2.48 9.97
N ASP A 471 2.02 -3.37 9.34
CA ASP A 471 1.83 -3.35 7.88
C ASP A 471 0.93 -2.18 7.41
N PRO A 472 1.49 -1.14 6.77
CA PRO A 472 0.70 -0.01 6.30
C PRO A 472 -0.26 -0.37 5.17
N ILE A 473 -0.01 -1.44 4.39
CA ILE A 473 -0.87 -1.86 3.29
C ILE A 473 -2.21 -2.40 3.80
N ALA A 474 -2.18 -3.12 4.93
CA ALA A 474 -3.38 -3.63 5.58
C ALA A 474 -4.20 -2.52 6.26
N TRP A 475 -3.52 -1.54 6.87
CA TRP A 475 -4.17 -0.54 7.73
C TRP A 475 -4.53 0.78 7.04
N TRP A 476 -4.02 1.03 5.83
CA TRP A 476 -4.32 2.26 5.10
C TRP A 476 -5.77 2.29 4.60
N ASN A 477 -6.51 3.35 4.96
CA ASN A 477 -7.84 3.65 4.45
C ASN A 477 -8.08 5.17 4.53
N VAL A 478 -8.88 5.73 3.62
CA VAL A 478 -9.33 7.14 3.64
C VAL A 478 -10.08 7.51 4.93
N ASP A 479 -10.68 6.54 5.62
CA ASP A 479 -11.35 6.75 6.91
C ASP A 479 -10.39 7.26 8.00
N LEU A 480 -9.07 7.04 7.86
CA LEU A 480 -8.04 7.58 8.75
C LEU A 480 -8.02 9.12 8.80
N LEU A 481 -8.56 9.79 7.77
CA LEU A 481 -8.71 11.24 7.76
C LEU A 481 -9.65 11.74 8.88
N PHE A 482 -10.68 10.95 9.21
CA PHE A 482 -11.84 11.42 9.98
C PHE A 482 -12.18 10.55 11.20
N SER A 483 -11.68 9.32 11.26
CA SER A 483 -12.03 8.38 12.32
C SER A 483 -10.82 7.60 12.85
N LYS A 484 -10.81 7.39 14.18
CA LYS A 484 -9.83 6.51 14.84
C LYS A 484 -10.21 5.05 14.54
N PRO A 485 -9.34 4.25 13.91
CA PRO A 485 -9.61 2.84 13.63
C PRO A 485 -9.45 1.98 14.90
N ASP A 486 -10.01 0.77 14.88
CA ASP A 486 -10.01 -0.12 16.05
C ASP A 486 -8.60 -0.60 16.43
N TRP A 487 -7.73 -0.86 15.45
CA TRP A 487 -6.32 -1.18 15.70
C TRP A 487 -5.55 -0.05 16.42
N LEU A 488 -6.07 1.19 16.42
CA LEU A 488 -5.56 2.31 17.25
C LEU A 488 -6.35 2.53 18.56
N LYS A 489 -7.49 1.88 18.77
CA LYS A 489 -8.23 1.89 20.06
C LYS A 489 -7.86 0.73 20.95
N GLU A 490 -7.45 -0.38 20.36
CA GLU A 490 -7.16 -1.66 21.00
C GLU A 490 -5.67 -1.81 21.36
N PRO A 491 -5.29 -2.84 22.15
CA PRO A 491 -3.89 -3.14 22.42
C PRO A 491 -3.06 -3.28 21.14
N ARG A 492 -1.90 -2.61 21.10
CA ARG A 492 -0.99 -2.64 19.95
C ARG A 492 -0.40 -4.02 19.73
N GLY A 493 -0.09 -4.34 18.47
CA GLY A 493 0.69 -5.53 18.13
C GLY A 493 2.15 -5.42 18.59
N TYR A 494 2.87 -6.54 18.52
CA TYR A 494 4.22 -6.64 19.06
C TYR A 494 5.24 -5.75 18.32
N ASP A 495 4.95 -5.42 17.07
CA ASP A 495 5.76 -4.65 16.12
C ASP A 495 5.27 -3.21 15.96
N LEU A 496 4.26 -2.78 16.74
CA LEU A 496 3.71 -1.44 16.68
C LEU A 496 3.99 -0.63 17.95
N SER A 497 4.51 0.59 17.81
CA SER A 497 4.83 1.44 18.94
C SER A 497 3.59 1.74 19.81
N PRO A 498 3.68 1.57 21.15
CA PRO A 498 2.60 1.93 22.06
C PRO A 498 2.32 3.43 22.10
N ARG A 499 3.22 4.26 21.54
CA ARG A 499 3.11 5.71 21.48
C ARG A 499 2.38 6.21 20.23
N MET A 500 2.05 5.33 19.28
CA MET A 500 1.30 5.72 18.09
C MET A 500 -0.15 6.05 18.49
N GLU A 501 -0.57 7.26 18.13
CA GLU A 501 -1.92 7.76 18.33
C GLU A 501 -2.55 8.14 17.01
N TRP A 502 -3.88 8.07 16.98
CA TRP A 502 -4.62 8.60 15.84
C TRP A 502 -4.72 10.12 15.96
N ILE A 503 -4.24 10.80 14.93
CA ILE A 503 -4.25 12.24 14.76
C ILE A 503 -5.00 12.53 13.46
N PRO A 504 -6.15 13.23 13.51
CA PRO A 504 -6.95 13.54 12.32
C PRO A 504 -6.08 14.12 11.21
N ILE A 505 -6.26 13.60 9.98
CA ILE A 505 -5.51 13.96 8.77
C ILE A 505 -4.02 13.56 8.80
N VAL A 506 -3.31 13.79 9.91
CA VAL A 506 -1.88 13.51 10.04
C VAL A 506 -1.58 12.02 9.97
N THR A 507 -2.36 11.17 10.66
CA THR A 507 -2.18 9.72 10.60
C THR A 507 -2.39 9.18 9.18
N PHE A 508 -3.34 9.73 8.43
CA PHE A 508 -3.51 9.35 7.02
C PHE A 508 -2.26 9.65 6.20
N LEU A 509 -1.65 10.84 6.35
CA LEU A 509 -0.40 11.19 5.64
C LEU A 509 0.76 10.31 6.06
N GLN A 510 0.86 10.05 7.37
CA GLN A 510 1.90 9.21 7.95
C GLN A 510 1.82 7.78 7.41
N VAL A 511 0.66 7.12 7.51
CA VAL A 511 0.46 5.75 7.00
C VAL A 511 0.62 5.70 5.47
N SER A 512 0.20 6.74 4.74
CA SER A 512 0.42 6.84 3.29
C SER A 512 1.90 6.83 2.91
N ALA A 513 2.75 7.50 3.71
CA ALA A 513 4.19 7.50 3.49
C ALA A 513 4.84 6.19 3.93
N ASP A 514 4.31 5.54 4.97
CA ASP A 514 4.79 4.25 5.43
C ASP A 514 4.59 3.16 4.37
N MET A 515 3.52 3.23 3.55
CA MET A 515 3.31 2.32 2.41
C MET A 515 4.50 2.28 1.43
N ALA A 516 5.21 3.39 1.26
CA ALA A 516 6.34 3.47 0.32
C ALA A 516 7.61 2.77 0.83
N VAL A 517 7.66 2.43 2.12
CA VAL A 517 8.78 1.74 2.79
C VAL A 517 8.30 0.45 3.46
N ALA A 518 7.15 -0.09 3.02
CA ALA A 518 6.48 -1.20 3.68
C ALA A 518 7.33 -2.49 3.70
N VAL A 519 8.23 -2.63 2.72
CA VAL A 519 9.15 -3.77 2.57
C VAL A 519 10.58 -3.47 3.02
N ASP A 520 10.89 -2.22 3.39
CA ASP A 520 12.24 -1.78 3.83
C ASP A 520 12.47 -2.10 5.32
N VAL A 521 12.01 -3.27 5.77
CA VAL A 521 12.12 -3.75 7.14
C VAL A 521 12.48 -5.24 7.16
N PRO A 522 13.11 -5.72 8.23
CA PRO A 522 13.35 -7.15 8.42
C PRO A 522 12.04 -7.96 8.42
N ASP A 523 12.17 -9.22 8.04
CA ASP A 523 11.09 -10.21 8.04
C ASP A 523 10.40 -10.35 9.41
N GLY A 524 9.08 -10.45 9.40
CA GLY A 524 8.22 -10.36 10.59
C GLY A 524 7.81 -8.94 10.98
N HIS A 525 8.05 -7.96 10.11
CA HIS A 525 7.59 -6.57 10.24
C HIS A 525 7.08 -6.07 8.89
N GLY A 526 6.27 -5.01 8.92
CA GLY A 526 5.74 -4.38 7.72
C GLY A 526 5.07 -5.39 6.78
N HIS A 527 5.37 -5.27 5.50
CA HIS A 527 4.81 -6.08 4.42
C HIS A 527 5.76 -7.20 3.98
N VAL A 528 6.50 -7.81 4.92
CA VAL A 528 7.48 -8.89 4.65
C VAL A 528 7.12 -10.15 5.42
N TYR A 529 6.60 -11.18 4.73
CA TYR A 529 5.90 -12.32 5.34
C TYR A 529 6.63 -13.68 5.28
N VAL A 530 7.87 -13.74 4.79
CA VAL A 530 8.59 -14.98 4.47
C VAL A 530 8.69 -15.95 5.66
N ARG A 531 8.96 -15.42 6.86
CA ARG A 531 9.33 -16.18 8.06
C ARG A 531 8.39 -17.31 8.42
N ASP A 532 7.09 -17.07 8.25
CA ASP A 532 6.02 -17.90 8.80
C ASP A 532 5.17 -18.57 7.71
N VAL A 533 5.52 -18.39 6.43
CA VAL A 533 4.90 -19.07 5.29
C VAL A 533 4.95 -20.59 5.44
N ALA A 534 6.12 -21.14 5.78
CA ALA A 534 6.27 -22.59 6.01
C ALA A 534 5.38 -23.08 7.16
N ASN A 535 5.25 -22.28 8.23
CA ASN A 535 4.38 -22.63 9.36
C ASN A 535 2.90 -22.60 8.94
N ALA A 536 2.50 -21.60 8.15
CA ALA A 536 1.14 -21.45 7.65
C ALA A 536 0.75 -22.61 6.73
N TRP A 537 1.57 -22.93 5.72
CA TRP A 537 1.28 -24.06 4.81
C TRP A 537 1.25 -25.40 5.54
N ALA A 538 2.16 -25.64 6.47
CA ALA A 538 2.16 -26.86 7.28
C ALA A 538 0.87 -26.98 8.11
N ALA A 539 0.38 -25.86 8.64
CA ALA A 539 -0.86 -25.81 9.41
C ALA A 539 -2.10 -26.02 8.53
N ILE A 540 -2.11 -25.50 7.31
CA ILE A 540 -3.22 -25.62 6.35
C ILE A 540 -3.32 -27.06 5.83
N LEU A 541 -2.24 -27.56 5.21
CA LEU A 541 -2.28 -28.76 4.38
C LEU A 541 -1.95 -30.06 5.14
N GLN A 542 -1.25 -29.94 6.26
CA GLN A 542 -0.78 -31.05 7.10
C GLN A 542 -0.21 -32.22 6.27
N PRO A 543 0.89 -32.00 5.51
CA PRO A 543 1.40 -33.01 4.60
C PRO A 543 1.80 -34.29 5.37
N PRO A 544 1.52 -35.50 4.84
CA PRO A 544 1.89 -36.74 5.52
C PRO A 544 3.39 -36.82 5.79
N GLY A 545 3.78 -37.08 7.04
CA GLY A 545 5.18 -37.15 7.45
C GLY A 545 5.90 -35.81 7.56
N TRP A 546 5.19 -34.67 7.45
CA TRP A 546 5.73 -33.35 7.76
C TRP A 546 5.77 -33.12 9.26
N THR A 547 6.87 -32.54 9.76
CA THR A 547 7.08 -32.32 11.20
C THR A 547 7.46 -30.86 11.49
N PRO A 548 7.32 -30.39 12.74
CA PRO A 548 7.80 -29.07 13.15
C PRO A 548 9.30 -28.87 12.86
N GLU A 549 10.13 -29.91 13.01
CA GLU A 549 11.56 -29.85 12.73
C GLU A 549 11.86 -29.64 11.25
N LYS A 550 11.07 -30.25 10.34
CA LYS A 550 11.16 -29.96 8.90
C LYS A 550 10.78 -28.52 8.59
N THR A 551 9.78 -27.98 9.30
CA THR A 551 9.39 -26.57 9.15
C THR A 551 10.55 -25.65 9.55
N GLU A 552 11.17 -25.86 10.71
CA GLU A 552 12.33 -25.06 11.15
C GLU A 552 13.54 -25.20 10.22
N LYS A 553 13.76 -26.38 9.63
CA LYS A 553 14.80 -26.60 8.61
C LYS A 553 14.51 -25.85 7.31
N LEU A 554 13.23 -25.72 6.92
CA LEU A 554 12.80 -25.08 5.68
C LEU A 554 12.88 -23.55 5.74
N ARG A 555 12.47 -22.95 6.86
CA ARG A 555 12.40 -21.48 7.03
C ARG A 555 13.64 -20.71 6.52
N PRO A 556 14.89 -21.08 6.87
CA PRO A 556 16.07 -20.35 6.40
C PRO A 556 16.39 -20.53 4.91
N LEU A 557 15.71 -21.45 4.20
CA LEU A 557 15.87 -21.67 2.77
C LEU A 557 14.89 -20.84 1.93
N LEU A 558 13.85 -20.29 2.56
CA LEU A 558 12.84 -19.50 1.86
C LEU A 558 13.32 -18.06 1.70
N SER A 559 13.07 -17.49 0.52
CA SER A 559 13.27 -16.08 0.22
C SER A 559 12.08 -15.55 -0.59
N ASN A 560 11.86 -14.25 -0.53
CA ASN A 560 10.95 -13.52 -1.42
C ASN A 560 11.73 -12.80 -2.53
N ASP A 561 12.97 -13.21 -2.80
CA ASP A 561 13.90 -12.43 -3.61
C ASP A 561 13.30 -12.14 -4.99
N GLU A 562 13.05 -10.85 -5.27
CA GLU A 562 12.42 -10.39 -6.51
C GLU A 562 13.32 -10.56 -7.75
N ASN A 563 14.58 -10.96 -7.54
CA ASN A 563 15.63 -11.07 -8.56
C ASN A 563 16.34 -12.43 -8.57
N ALA A 564 15.78 -13.47 -7.92
CA ALA A 564 16.38 -14.81 -7.89
C ALA A 564 16.21 -15.57 -9.20
#